data_AF-A0A2Z5C039-F1
#
_entry.id   AF-A0A2Z5C039-F1
#
_cell.length_a   1.000
_cell.length_b   1.000
_cell.length_c   1.000
_cell.angle_alpha   90.00
_cell.angle_beta   90.00
_cell.angle_gamma   90.00
#
_symmetry.space_group_name_H-M   'P 1'
#
loop_
_entity.id
_entity.type
_entity.pdbx_description
1 polymer ?
#
loop_
_entity_poly.entity_id
_entity_poly.type
_entity_poly.pdbx_seq_one_letter_code
_entity_poly.pdbx_strand_id
1 'polypeptide(L)'
;MSKTTQMNSEIFQINLEKTLKEIMVAKGLQSDEIRFVIVPVEEKGKMLDGSDEMMKRLVLTKENIGNKQLVLKDVVDVLGGLFPKAPIWINVSFLEMNGEKAIFKLETSLRFRKPTLLRNSETGHAPFKAIT
;
A
#
# COMPACT_ATOMS: atom_id res chain seq x y z
N MET A 1 -4.42 22.34 -4.84
CA MET A 1 -3.83 21.08 -4.36
C MET A 1 -2.63 20.76 -5.24
N SER A 2 -1.43 20.69 -4.66
CA SER A 2 -0.21 20.31 -5.39
C SER A 2 -0.35 18.88 -5.90
N LYS A 3 -0.30 18.69 -7.22
CA LYS A 3 -0.23 17.34 -7.80
C LYS A 3 1.06 16.69 -7.31
N THR A 4 0.97 15.47 -6.77
CA THR A 4 2.15 14.67 -6.47
C THR A 4 2.89 14.40 -7.79
N THR A 5 4.03 15.06 -7.98
CA THR A 5 4.84 14.94 -9.21
C THR A 5 5.94 13.88 -9.09
N GLN A 6 6.19 13.41 -7.86
CA GLN A 6 7.25 12.46 -7.54
C GLN A 6 6.70 11.34 -6.66
N MET A 7 7.22 10.12 -6.87
CA MET A 7 6.99 8.98 -5.99
C MET A 7 8.26 8.15 -5.98
N ASN A 8 8.86 8.01 -4.81
CA ASN A 8 10.02 7.18 -4.53
C ASN A 8 9.77 6.39 -3.24
N SER A 9 10.72 5.55 -2.82
CA SER A 9 10.59 4.72 -1.62
C SER A 9 10.33 5.54 -0.35
N GLU A 10 11.04 6.65 -0.18
CA GLU A 10 10.92 7.53 0.98
C GLU A 10 9.52 8.18 1.08
N ILE A 11 9.04 8.77 -0.02
CA ILE A 11 7.71 9.38 -0.09
C ILE A 11 6.62 8.32 0.15
N PHE A 12 6.78 7.14 -0.46
CA PHE A 12 5.83 6.04 -0.30
C PHE A 12 5.77 5.57 1.16
N GLN A 13 6.93 5.40 1.81
CA GLN A 13 7.03 5.02 3.21
C GLN A 13 6.37 6.06 4.12
N ILE A 14 6.73 7.34 3.99
CA ILE A 14 6.17 8.44 4.79
C ILE A 14 4.64 8.49 4.64
N ASN A 15 4.14 8.31 3.42
CA ASN A 15 2.70 8.34 3.16
C ASN A 15 1.97 7.14 3.80
N LEU A 16 2.57 5.95 3.78
CA LEU A 16 2.04 4.79 4.50
C LEU A 16 2.03 5.04 6.01
N GLU A 17 3.13 5.53 6.59
CA GLU A 17 3.22 5.84 8.03
C GLU A 17 2.17 6.86 8.49
N LYS A 18 1.91 7.90 7.70
CA LYS A 18 0.82 8.87 7.97
C LYS A 18 -0.54 8.17 8.01
N THR A 19 -0.81 7.30 7.04
CA THR A 19 -2.06 6.54 6.97
C THR A 19 -2.23 5.61 8.19
N LEU A 20 -1.13 4.97 8.63
CA LEU A 20 -1.15 4.13 9.83
C LEU A 20 -1.46 4.94 11.08
N LYS A 21 -0.82 6.11 11.22
CA LYS A 21 -1.06 7.02 12.35
C LYS A 21 -2.52 7.44 12.42
N GLU A 22 -3.15 7.74 11.28
CA GLU A 22 -4.59 8.05 11.22
C GLU A 22 -5.45 6.91 11.76
N ILE A 23 -5.18 5.67 11.32
CA ILE A 23 -5.93 4.49 11.78
C ILE A 23 -5.69 4.22 13.25
N MET A 24 -4.43 4.31 13.71
CA MET A 24 -4.07 4.06 15.11
C MET A 24 -4.72 5.08 16.05
N VAL A 25 -4.71 6.37 15.69
CA VAL A 25 -5.38 7.42 16.45
C VAL A 25 -6.90 7.19 16.47
N ALA A 26 -7.51 6.89 15.31
CA ALA A 26 -8.95 6.66 15.21
C ALA A 26 -9.42 5.45 16.03
N LYS A 27 -8.58 4.42 16.15
CA LYS A 27 -8.91 3.17 16.87
C LYS A 27 -8.35 3.10 18.30
N GLY A 28 -7.61 4.11 18.76
CA GLY A 28 -6.95 4.10 20.08
C GLY A 28 -5.90 2.99 20.22
N LEU A 29 -5.22 2.61 19.13
CA LEU A 29 -4.23 1.53 19.12
C LEU A 29 -2.85 2.03 19.52
N GLN A 30 -2.15 1.23 20.32
CA GLN A 30 -0.73 1.39 20.63
C GLN A 30 -0.02 0.08 20.33
N SER A 31 1.05 0.14 19.54
CA SER A 31 1.80 -1.03 19.09
C SER A 31 3.18 -0.58 18.62
N ASP A 32 4.23 -1.18 19.18
CA ASP A 32 5.60 -0.89 18.77
C ASP A 32 6.04 -1.75 17.58
N GLU A 33 5.38 -2.90 17.37
CA GLU A 33 5.64 -3.78 16.24
C GLU A 33 4.47 -3.78 15.25
N ILE A 34 4.73 -3.30 14.03
CA ILE A 34 3.74 -3.27 12.95
C ILE A 34 4.08 -4.33 11.90
N ARG A 35 3.04 -5.02 11.42
CA ARG A 35 3.11 -6.00 10.32
C ARG A 35 2.04 -5.75 9.29
N PHE A 36 2.31 -6.22 8.07
CA PHE A 36 1.47 -5.96 6.92
C PHE A 36 1.11 -7.23 6.17
N VAL A 37 -0.13 -7.31 5.70
CA VAL A 37 -0.60 -8.32 4.75
C VAL A 37 -1.03 -7.60 3.48
N ILE A 38 -0.39 -7.92 2.35
CA ILE A 38 -0.73 -7.32 1.04
C ILE A 38 -1.79 -8.19 0.36
N VAL A 39 -2.87 -7.56 -0.09
CA VAL A 39 -3.97 -8.19 -0.82
C VAL A 39 -4.18 -7.48 -2.16
N PRO A 40 -3.64 -8.01 -3.27
CA PRO A 40 -3.88 -7.45 -4.59
C PRO A 40 -5.35 -7.64 -5.00
N VAL A 41 -5.96 -6.60 -5.57
CA VAL A 41 -7.37 -6.60 -5.98
C VAL A 41 -7.50 -6.44 -7.48
N GLU A 42 -8.19 -7.40 -8.10
CA GLU A 42 -8.60 -7.31 -9.51
C GLU A 42 -9.79 -6.35 -9.68
N GLU A 43 -9.60 -5.32 -10.51
CA GLU A 43 -10.64 -4.34 -10.78
C GLU A 43 -11.44 -4.73 -12.03
N LYS A 44 -12.73 -5.07 -11.85
CA LYS A 44 -13.60 -5.47 -12.95
C LYS A 44 -13.61 -4.43 -14.09
N GLY A 45 -13.38 -4.89 -15.31
CA GLY A 45 -13.40 -4.05 -16.51
C GLY A 45 -12.22 -3.08 -16.63
N LYS A 46 -11.16 -3.25 -15.84
CA LYS A 46 -9.92 -2.47 -15.98
C LYS A 46 -8.82 -3.34 -16.58
N MET A 47 -8.15 -2.83 -17.61
CA MET A 47 -7.02 -3.51 -18.25
C MET A 47 -5.72 -3.25 -17.49
N LEU A 48 -4.87 -4.27 -17.48
CA LEU A 48 -3.50 -4.23 -17.01
C LEU A 48 -2.58 -3.94 -18.20
N ASP A 49 -1.60 -3.05 -18.03
CA ASP A 49 -0.51 -2.89 -19.00
C ASP A 49 0.57 -3.99 -18.82
N GLY A 50 1.59 -4.01 -19.69
CA GLY A 50 2.65 -5.02 -19.58
C GLY A 50 3.42 -4.98 -18.26
N SER A 51 3.60 -3.79 -17.66
CA SER A 51 4.25 -3.66 -16.35
C SER A 51 3.33 -4.15 -15.22
N ASP A 52 2.03 -3.86 -15.32
CA ASP A 52 1.02 -4.34 -14.39
C ASP A 52 0.96 -5.89 -14.39
N GLU A 53 0.94 -6.51 -15.57
CA GLU A 53 0.98 -7.96 -15.75
C GLU A 53 2.27 -8.58 -15.19
N MET A 54 3.42 -7.94 -15.41
CA MET A 54 4.70 -8.35 -14.83
C MET A 54 4.63 -8.36 -13.30
N MET A 55 4.15 -7.26 -12.68
CA MET A 55 4.01 -7.18 -11.22
C MET A 55 3.08 -8.25 -10.69
N LYS A 56 1.93 -8.45 -11.33
CA LYS A 56 0.96 -9.48 -10.96
C LYS A 56 1.58 -10.89 -10.97
N ARG A 57 2.32 -11.23 -12.02
CA ARG A 57 2.82 -12.59 -12.26
C ARG A 57 4.11 -12.92 -11.53
N LEU A 58 4.96 -11.92 -11.27
CA LEU A 58 6.31 -12.14 -10.74
C LEU A 58 6.48 -11.64 -9.31
N VAL A 59 5.75 -10.59 -8.91
CA VAL A 59 5.95 -9.91 -7.61
C VAL A 59 4.79 -10.18 -6.65
N LEU A 60 3.55 -10.01 -7.10
CA LEU A 60 2.34 -10.11 -6.27
C LEU A 60 1.77 -11.54 -6.22
N THR A 61 2.65 -12.53 -6.27
CA THR A 61 2.29 -13.96 -6.24
C THR A 61 2.01 -14.43 -4.82
N LYS A 62 1.27 -15.54 -4.67
CA LYS A 62 1.05 -16.18 -3.37
C LYS A 62 2.36 -16.56 -2.67
N GLU A 63 3.37 -16.97 -3.42
CA GLU A 63 4.68 -17.31 -2.87
C GLU A 63 5.41 -16.10 -2.28
N ASN A 64 5.28 -14.93 -2.92
CA ASN A 64 5.96 -13.72 -2.48
C ASN A 64 5.24 -13.01 -1.35
N ILE A 65 3.91 -12.92 -1.39
CA ILE A 65 3.12 -12.11 -0.44
C ILE A 65 1.97 -12.86 0.25
N GLY A 66 1.57 -14.04 -0.25
CA GLY A 66 0.42 -14.78 0.28
C GLY A 66 0.66 -15.22 1.72
N ASN A 67 -0.18 -14.74 2.64
CA ASN A 67 -0.15 -15.02 4.08
C ASN A 67 1.13 -14.57 4.81
N LYS A 68 1.98 -13.74 4.19
CA LYS A 68 3.16 -13.20 4.87
C LYS A 68 2.80 -11.97 5.69
N GLN A 69 3.34 -11.91 6.90
CA GLN A 69 3.33 -10.71 7.73
C GLN A 69 4.64 -9.95 7.48
N LEU A 70 4.58 -8.98 6.57
CA LEU A 70 5.72 -8.21 6.10
C LEU A 70 6.06 -7.07 7.05
N VAL A 71 7.34 -6.69 7.10
CA VAL A 71 7.76 -5.41 7.71
C VAL A 71 7.57 -4.26 6.74
N LEU A 72 7.63 -3.02 7.24
CA LEU A 72 7.45 -1.82 6.43
C LEU A 72 8.40 -1.78 5.22
N LYS A 73 9.67 -2.10 5.42
CA LYS A 73 10.67 -2.14 4.35
C LYS A 73 10.27 -3.08 3.22
N ASP A 74 9.82 -4.30 3.55
CA ASP A 74 9.41 -5.28 2.56
C ASP A 74 8.18 -4.81 1.77
N VAL A 75 7.24 -4.11 2.42
CA VAL A 75 6.08 -3.52 1.73
C VAL A 75 6.53 -2.45 0.73
N VAL A 76 7.45 -1.57 1.13
CA VAL A 76 8.01 -0.53 0.25
C VAL A 76 8.76 -1.17 -0.91
N ASP A 77 9.55 -2.22 -0.67
CA ASP A 77 10.30 -2.93 -1.71
C ASP A 77 9.35 -3.65 -2.70
N VAL A 78 8.30 -4.32 -2.19
CA VAL A 78 7.32 -5.06 -3.00
C VAL A 78 6.43 -4.12 -3.83
N LEU A 79 5.84 -3.10 -3.22
CA LEU A 79 4.90 -2.20 -3.89
C LEU A 79 5.60 -1.04 -4.60
N GLY A 80 6.88 -0.81 -4.31
CA GLY A 80 7.72 0.21 -4.91
C GLY A 80 8.61 -0.25 -6.06
N GLY A 81 8.57 -1.53 -6.44
CA GLY A 81 9.47 -2.11 -7.45
C GLY A 81 9.44 -1.45 -8.84
N LEU A 82 8.44 -0.61 -9.13
CA LEU A 82 8.30 0.12 -10.40
C LEU A 82 8.41 1.64 -10.25
N PHE A 83 8.96 2.18 -9.15
CA PHE A 83 9.07 3.62 -8.98
C PHE A 83 9.69 4.30 -10.23
N PRO A 84 9.12 5.43 -10.68
CA PRO A 84 8.13 6.26 -9.99
C PRO A 84 6.67 5.82 -10.17
N LYS A 85 6.38 4.68 -10.83
CA LYS A 85 5.03 4.11 -10.82
C LYS A 85 4.77 3.40 -9.48
N ALA A 86 3.58 3.58 -8.94
CA ALA A 86 3.09 2.90 -7.74
C ALA A 86 1.64 2.43 -7.97
N PRO A 87 1.09 1.52 -7.14
CA PRO A 87 -0.31 1.15 -7.23
C PRO A 87 -1.20 2.38 -7.24
N ILE A 88 -2.15 2.44 -8.17
CA ILE A 88 -3.01 3.62 -8.38
C ILE A 88 -3.84 3.96 -7.14
N TRP A 89 -4.14 2.99 -6.28
CA TRP A 89 -4.74 3.18 -4.96
C TRP A 89 -4.30 2.07 -4.02
N ILE A 90 -4.24 2.38 -2.71
CA ILE A 90 -4.01 1.43 -1.63
C ILE A 90 -4.99 1.76 -0.50
N ASN A 91 -5.83 0.81 -0.11
CA ASN A 91 -6.66 0.91 1.09
C ASN A 91 -5.93 0.24 2.25
N VAL A 92 -5.78 0.96 3.35
CA VAL A 92 -5.11 0.48 4.55
C VAL A 92 -6.16 0.31 5.64
N SER A 93 -6.26 -0.90 6.21
CA SER A 93 -7.19 -1.18 7.31
C SER A 93 -6.47 -1.94 8.42
N PHE A 94 -6.83 -1.66 9.67
CA PHE A 94 -6.43 -2.53 10.79
C PHE A 94 -7.11 -3.90 10.66
N LEU A 95 -6.33 -4.97 10.82
CA LEU A 95 -6.83 -6.35 10.76
C LEU A 95 -7.05 -6.89 12.18
N GLU A 96 -5.98 -7.04 12.95
CA GLU A 96 -6.00 -7.60 14.31
C GLU A 96 -4.73 -7.27 15.10
N MET A 97 -4.78 -7.53 16.41
CA MET A 97 -3.59 -7.60 17.27
C MET A 97 -3.16 -9.06 17.42
N ASN A 98 -1.86 -9.32 17.32
CA ASN A 98 -1.24 -10.59 17.69
C ASN A 98 -0.23 -10.34 18.81
N GLY A 99 -0.69 -10.41 20.05
CA GLY A 99 0.06 -9.93 21.22
C GLY A 99 0.29 -8.41 21.11
N GLU A 100 1.56 -8.00 21.17
CA GLU A 100 1.98 -6.59 21.04
C GLU A 100 2.12 -6.13 19.58
N LYS A 101 1.78 -7.00 18.60
CA LYS A 101 1.95 -6.72 17.17
C LYS A 101 0.64 -6.29 16.54
N ALA A 102 0.61 -5.12 15.92
CA ALA A 102 -0.53 -4.68 15.11
C ALA A 102 -0.37 -5.12 13.65
N ILE A 103 -1.38 -5.81 13.13
CA ILE A 103 -1.42 -6.28 11.74
C ILE A 103 -2.34 -5.39 10.93
N PHE A 104 -1.83 -4.84 9.83
CA PHE A 104 -2.58 -4.03 8.88
C PHE A 104 -2.71 -4.74 7.54
N LYS A 105 -3.90 -4.67 6.94
CA LYS A 105 -4.19 -5.17 5.60
C LYS A 105 -4.04 -4.02 4.60
N LEU A 106 -3.29 -4.29 3.52
CA LEU A 106 -3.09 -3.39 2.40
C LEU A 106 -3.79 -3.98 1.18
N GLU A 107 -5.03 -3.55 0.94
CA GLU A 107 -5.70 -3.85 -0.32
C GLU A 107 -5.17 -2.91 -1.39
N THR A 108 -4.61 -3.46 -2.46
CA THR A 108 -3.87 -2.68 -3.45
C THR A 108 -4.35 -2.95 -4.86
N SER A 109 -4.41 -1.91 -5.69
CA SER A 109 -4.65 -2.07 -7.12
C SER A 109 -3.51 -2.83 -7.79
N LEU A 110 -3.85 -3.68 -8.75
CA LEU A 110 -2.88 -4.27 -9.68
C LEU A 110 -2.34 -3.29 -10.74
N ARG A 111 -2.85 -2.05 -10.80
CA ARG A 111 -2.48 -1.06 -11.81
C ARG A 111 -1.48 -0.06 -11.26
N PHE A 112 -0.27 -0.04 -11.82
CA PHE A 112 0.83 0.82 -11.42
C PHE A 112 0.88 2.05 -12.32
N ARG A 113 0.72 3.24 -11.74
CA ARG A 113 0.61 4.50 -12.51
C ARG A 113 1.57 5.56 -12.00
N LYS A 114 1.86 6.53 -12.88
CA LYS A 114 2.70 7.68 -12.55
C LYS A 114 2.08 8.50 -11.41
N PRO A 115 2.89 9.27 -10.66
CA PRO A 115 2.43 10.01 -9.47
C PRO A 115 1.18 10.88 -9.72
N THR A 116 1.10 11.51 -10.89
CA THR A 116 0.00 12.40 -11.29
C THR A 116 -1.34 11.71 -11.51
N LEU A 117 -1.37 10.38 -11.58
CA LEU A 117 -2.56 9.55 -11.80
C LEU A 117 -2.96 8.75 -10.55
N LEU A 118 -2.18 8.85 -9.47
CA LEU A 118 -2.51 8.19 -8.21
C LEU A 118 -3.81 8.78 -7.64
N ARG A 119 -4.66 7.91 -7.10
CA ARG A 119 -5.88 8.29 -6.39
C ARG A 119 -5.55 8.65 -4.95
N ASN A 120 -6.58 9.07 -4.21
CA ASN A 120 -6.49 9.46 -2.82
C ASN A 120 -5.57 10.68 -2.62
N SER A 121 -5.46 11.55 -3.62
CA SER A 121 -4.68 12.79 -3.52
C SER A 121 -5.26 13.76 -2.48
N GLU A 122 -6.56 13.68 -2.24
CA GLU A 122 -7.30 14.45 -1.25
C GLU A 122 -6.87 14.14 0.19
N THR A 123 -6.24 12.98 0.44
CA THR A 123 -5.72 12.61 1.77
C THR A 123 -4.40 13.33 2.09
N GLY A 124 -3.73 13.90 1.08
CA GLY A 124 -2.40 14.49 1.21
C GLY A 124 -1.26 13.47 1.27
N HIS A 125 -1.57 12.17 1.17
CA HIS A 125 -0.61 11.07 1.23
C HIS A 125 -0.97 9.94 0.24
N ALA A 126 -1.27 10.30 -1.02
CA ALA A 126 -1.49 9.34 -2.10
C ALA A 126 -0.33 8.31 -2.24
N PRO A 127 -0.59 7.05 -2.63
CA PRO A 127 -1.89 6.50 -3.08
C PRO A 127 -2.77 5.95 -1.95
N PHE A 128 -2.47 6.24 -0.69
CA PHE A 128 -3.08 5.56 0.45
C PHE A 128 -4.39 6.20 0.92
N LYS A 129 -5.28 5.36 1.41
CA LYS A 129 -6.52 5.74 2.09
C LYS A 129 -6.70 4.89 3.35
N ALA A 130 -6.89 5.55 4.49
CA ALA A 130 -7.28 4.89 5.73
C ALA A 130 -8.72 4.39 5.65
N ILE A 131 -8.93 3.13 6.03
CA ILE A 131 -10.25 2.51 6.23
C ILE A 131 -10.40 2.28 7.73
N THR A 132 -11.11 3.21 8.37
CA THR A 132 -11.32 3.27 9.82
C THR A 132 -12.64 2.67 10.24
#